data_AF-A0A8C5G094-F1
#
_entry.id   AF-A0A8C5G094-F1
#
_cell.length_a   1.000
_cell.length_b   1.000
_cell.length_c   1.000
_cell.angle_alpha   90.00
_cell.angle_beta   90.00
_cell.angle_gamma   90.00
#
_symmetry.space_group_name_H-M   'P 1'
#
loop_
_entity.id
_entity.type
_entity.pdbx_description
1 polymer ?
#
loop_
_entity_poly.entity_id
_entity_poly.type
_entity_poly.pdbx_seq_one_letter_code
_entity_poly.pdbx_strand_id
1 'polypeptide(L)'
;APFPIHSPPLPPHLDEYNFSYQHLQVQNFERLLRAIYAPHNIYCIHVDQKSAVSVVSAIKAITSCFPNIFLAKWTENVTYASWSRVQADLNCMADLYNSSIKWKYFINLCGQDFPLKTNLEIVRMLRSFKGENSLESEKMSEGKKERVNNVFKIVDGHPKHFLQEMQIFSLYLPDSRIQTLIEWAKDTYSPDEFLWATIQRIPGIPGSRWRHVKHDTTDLNSHARDQPWLLEHHHLFANKFDTDFDAIAVYCLEKYLRQKALSDLQSITLFPLKMW
;
A
#
# COMPACT_ATOMS: atom_id res chain seq x y z
N ALA A 1 30.79 8.47 0.56
CA ALA A 1 30.82 7.20 -0.19
C ALA A 1 29.39 6.64 -0.25
N PRO A 2 28.83 6.31 -1.42
CA PRO A 2 27.52 5.68 -1.49
C PRO A 2 27.67 4.24 -1.02
N PHE A 3 26.96 3.87 0.05
CA PHE A 3 27.00 2.52 0.61
C PHE A 3 26.08 1.60 -0.21
N PRO A 4 26.50 0.37 -0.55
CA PRO A 4 25.74 -0.52 -1.41
C PRO A 4 24.46 -1.02 -0.72
N ILE A 5 23.34 -0.95 -1.44
CA ILE A 5 22.02 -1.48 -1.07
C ILE A 5 22.02 -3.00 -1.32
N HIS A 6 22.91 -3.73 -0.67
CA HIS A 6 22.92 -5.19 -0.71
C HIS A 6 22.45 -5.74 0.63
N SER A 7 21.13 -5.92 0.76
CA SER A 7 20.57 -6.91 1.67
C SER A 7 20.77 -8.30 1.04
N PRO A 8 21.43 -9.26 1.73
CA PRO A 8 21.60 -10.60 1.20
C PRO A 8 20.23 -11.26 0.96
N PRO A 9 20.10 -12.10 -0.08
CA PRO A 9 18.84 -12.79 -0.39
C PRO A 9 18.49 -13.72 0.77
N LEU A 10 17.29 -13.55 1.31
CA LEU A 10 16.68 -14.55 2.18
C LEU A 10 16.34 -15.80 1.36
N PRO A 11 16.29 -16.99 1.98
CA PRO A 11 16.10 -18.25 1.27
C PRO A 11 14.81 -18.27 0.40
N PRO A 12 14.80 -19.02 -0.71
CA PRO A 12 13.80 -18.96 -1.80
C PRO A 12 12.37 -19.36 -1.42
N HIS A 13 12.14 -19.67 -0.14
CA HIS A 13 10.82 -19.96 0.39
C HIS A 13 10.14 -18.72 1.00
N LEU A 14 10.71 -17.51 0.90
CA LEU A 14 10.08 -16.27 1.38
C LEU A 14 9.30 -15.58 0.26
N ASP A 15 7.99 -15.47 0.49
CA ASP A 15 6.98 -15.06 -0.48
C ASP A 15 7.06 -13.57 -0.84
N GLU A 16 6.57 -13.22 -2.03
CA GLU A 16 6.68 -11.91 -2.69
C GLU A 16 5.50 -10.98 -2.34
N TYR A 17 5.78 -9.69 -2.08
CA TYR A 17 4.81 -8.65 -1.65
C TYR A 17 4.91 -7.35 -2.46
N ASN A 18 3.80 -6.61 -2.61
CA ASN A 18 3.72 -5.41 -3.43
C ASN A 18 3.46 -4.13 -2.63
N PHE A 19 4.04 -3.01 -3.09
CA PHE A 19 3.83 -1.66 -2.55
C PHE A 19 3.48 -0.65 -3.68
N SER A 20 2.40 0.13 -3.56
CA SER A 20 2.12 1.34 -4.39
C SER A 20 2.50 2.63 -3.63
N TYR A 21 2.79 3.76 -4.30
CA TYR A 21 3.28 5.02 -3.68
C TYR A 21 2.58 6.26 -4.27
N GLN A 22 2.30 7.30 -3.45
CA GLN A 22 1.81 8.62 -3.91
C GLN A 22 2.28 9.83 -3.07
N HIS A 23 2.62 10.94 -3.77
CA HIS A 23 3.02 12.28 -3.29
C HIS A 23 4.46 12.40 -2.75
N LEU A 24 5.26 13.35 -3.27
CA LEU A 24 6.73 13.24 -3.24
C LEU A 24 7.48 14.52 -2.83
N GLN A 25 8.18 14.41 -1.70
CA GLN A 25 9.59 14.81 -1.65
C GLN A 25 10.44 13.60 -2.05
N VAL A 26 11.38 13.77 -3.00
CA VAL A 26 12.27 12.69 -3.49
C VAL A 26 12.99 11.97 -2.36
N GLN A 27 13.33 12.70 -1.31
CA GLN A 27 14.03 12.17 -0.13
C GLN A 27 13.17 11.18 0.67
N ASN A 28 11.88 11.48 0.87
CA ASN A 28 10.96 10.58 1.58
C ASN A 28 10.71 9.31 0.77
N PHE A 29 10.57 9.44 -0.56
CA PHE A 29 10.49 8.29 -1.45
C PHE A 29 11.71 7.38 -1.35
N GLU A 30 12.92 7.94 -1.43
CA GLU A 30 14.16 7.17 -1.32
C GLU A 30 14.25 6.44 0.03
N ARG A 31 13.92 7.14 1.13
CA ARG A 31 13.95 6.57 2.48
C ARG A 31 12.95 5.44 2.65
N LEU A 32 11.70 5.65 2.23
CA LEU A 32 10.67 4.62 2.30
C LEU A 32 11.09 3.42 1.45
N LEU A 33 11.47 3.66 0.18
CA LEU A 33 11.90 2.59 -0.72
C LEU A 33 13.05 1.79 -0.11
N ARG A 34 14.08 2.45 0.43
CA ARG A 34 15.20 1.79 1.11
C ARG A 34 14.75 0.96 2.32
N ALA A 35 13.74 1.40 3.07
CA ALA A 35 13.25 0.70 4.24
C ALA A 35 12.43 -0.55 3.90
N ILE A 36 11.71 -0.54 2.77
CA ILE A 36 10.83 -1.64 2.34
C ILE A 36 11.41 -2.53 1.25
N TYR A 37 12.50 -2.11 0.60
CA TYR A 37 13.06 -2.82 -0.55
C TYR A 37 13.56 -4.22 -0.16
N ALA A 38 13.12 -5.21 -0.93
CA ALA A 38 13.64 -6.56 -0.92
C ALA A 38 13.63 -7.11 -2.36
N PRO A 39 14.65 -7.89 -2.76
CA PRO A 39 14.80 -8.36 -4.13
C PRO A 39 13.73 -9.37 -4.59
N HIS A 40 12.99 -9.97 -3.65
CA HIS A 40 11.89 -10.89 -3.93
C HIS A 40 10.52 -10.20 -4.00
N ASN A 41 10.43 -8.92 -3.69
CA ASN A 41 9.18 -8.16 -3.80
C ASN A 41 9.10 -7.50 -5.18
N ILE A 42 7.92 -7.01 -5.57
CA ILE A 42 7.75 -6.21 -6.79
C ILE A 42 7.04 -4.90 -6.46
N TYR A 43 7.53 -3.80 -7.04
CA TYR A 43 7.12 -2.45 -6.67
C TYR A 43 6.61 -1.70 -7.89
N CYS A 44 5.39 -1.17 -7.78
CA CYS A 44 4.84 -0.25 -8.76
C CYS A 44 4.82 1.16 -8.19
N ILE A 45 5.49 2.09 -8.85
CA ILE A 45 5.59 3.47 -8.40
C ILE A 45 4.69 4.34 -9.28
N HIS A 46 3.65 4.91 -8.68
CA HIS A 46 2.87 5.97 -9.32
C HIS A 46 3.51 7.32 -8.99
N VAL A 47 3.72 8.13 -10.02
CA VAL A 47 4.18 9.52 -9.87
C VAL A 47 3.08 10.42 -10.40
N ASP A 48 2.58 11.32 -9.55
CA ASP A 48 1.51 12.24 -9.91
C ASP A 48 1.92 13.06 -11.14
N GLN A 49 1.02 13.14 -12.13
CA GLN A 49 1.25 13.85 -13.39
C GLN A 49 1.58 15.34 -13.18
N LYS A 50 1.10 15.94 -12.08
CA LYS A 50 1.39 17.35 -11.75
C LYS A 50 2.78 17.56 -11.13
N SER A 51 3.55 16.50 -10.88
CA SER A 51 4.88 16.58 -10.30
C SER A 51 5.85 17.31 -11.23
N ALA A 52 6.79 18.07 -10.65
CA ALA A 52 7.82 18.74 -11.43
C ALA A 52 8.68 17.72 -12.20
N VAL A 53 9.16 18.10 -13.39
CA VAL A 53 9.98 17.25 -14.27
C VAL A 53 11.24 16.72 -13.55
N SER A 54 11.82 17.54 -12.67
CA SER A 54 12.96 17.15 -11.84
C SER A 54 12.64 15.99 -10.89
N VAL A 55 11.46 16.00 -10.26
CA VAL A 55 10.99 14.95 -9.37
C VAL A 55 10.78 13.65 -10.14
N VAL A 56 10.07 13.71 -11.28
CA VAL A 56 9.83 12.54 -12.14
C VAL A 56 11.17 11.94 -12.60
N SER A 57 12.11 12.79 -13.03
CA SER A 57 13.44 12.35 -13.48
C SER A 57 14.24 11.67 -12.38
N ALA A 58 14.20 12.21 -11.16
CA ALA A 58 14.89 11.63 -10.02
C ALA A 58 14.32 10.27 -9.62
N ILE A 59 12.99 10.12 -9.54
CA ILE A 59 12.35 8.83 -9.26
C ILE A 59 12.67 7.82 -10.36
N LYS A 60 12.60 8.24 -11.63
CA LYS A 60 12.96 7.37 -12.76
C LYS A 60 14.41 6.90 -12.66
N ALA A 61 15.34 7.78 -12.29
CA ALA A 61 16.73 7.42 -12.08
C ALA A 61 16.87 6.38 -10.95
N ILE A 62 16.23 6.59 -9.80
CA ILE A 62 16.26 5.64 -8.67
C ILE A 62 15.66 4.28 -9.06
N THR A 63 14.47 4.28 -9.65
CA THR A 63 13.76 3.04 -10.02
C THR A 63 14.49 2.24 -11.09
N SER A 64 15.19 2.91 -12.02
CA SER A 64 16.00 2.25 -13.06
C SER A 64 17.16 1.40 -12.51
N CYS A 65 17.55 1.58 -11.25
CA CYS A 65 18.59 0.78 -10.60
C CYS A 65 18.13 -0.63 -10.20
N PHE A 66 16.84 -0.93 -10.26
CA PHE A 66 16.27 -2.16 -9.72
C PHE A 66 15.38 -2.87 -10.74
N PRO A 67 15.59 -4.19 -10.99
CA PRO A 67 14.83 -4.92 -12.01
C PRO A 67 13.38 -5.24 -11.60
N ASN A 68 13.08 -5.18 -10.30
CA ASN A 68 11.79 -5.49 -9.69
C ASN A 68 10.99 -4.23 -9.29
N ILE A 69 11.40 -3.06 -9.79
CA ILE A 69 10.71 -1.79 -9.59
C ILE A 69 10.36 -1.21 -10.95
N PHE A 70 9.13 -0.77 -11.14
CA PHE A 70 8.71 -0.10 -12.36
C PHE A 70 7.77 1.08 -12.06
N LEU A 71 7.74 2.04 -12.98
CA LEU A 71 6.78 3.13 -12.94
C LEU A 71 5.44 2.66 -13.52
N ALA A 72 4.34 3.08 -12.92
CA ALA A 72 3.00 2.82 -13.44
C ALA A 72 2.91 3.28 -14.91
N LYS A 73 2.30 2.45 -15.75
CA LYS A 73 2.12 2.73 -17.18
C LYS A 73 1.25 3.98 -17.38
N TRP A 74 0.24 4.14 -16.55
CA TRP A 74 -0.70 5.25 -16.57
C TRP A 74 -0.57 6.06 -15.28
N THR A 75 -0.32 7.36 -15.44
CA THR A 75 -0.25 8.32 -14.34
C THR A 75 -1.50 9.17 -14.30
N GLU A 76 -1.83 9.67 -13.11
CA GLU A 76 -3.04 10.42 -12.82
C GLU A 76 -2.67 11.77 -12.23
N ASN A 77 -3.48 12.79 -12.50
CA ASN A 77 -3.45 14.03 -11.74
C ASN A 77 -4.23 13.83 -10.43
N VAL A 78 -3.52 13.48 -9.35
CA VAL A 78 -4.16 13.08 -8.10
C VAL A 78 -4.70 14.32 -7.39
N THR A 79 -6.01 14.38 -7.25
CA THR A 79 -6.69 15.46 -6.52
C THR A 79 -7.12 14.94 -5.15
N TYR A 80 -6.93 15.76 -4.12
CA TYR A 80 -7.30 15.38 -2.75
C TYR A 80 -8.79 15.02 -2.67
N ALA A 81 -9.11 13.92 -1.98
CA ALA A 81 -10.46 13.39 -1.78
C ALA A 81 -11.23 13.07 -3.07
N SER A 82 -10.57 12.90 -4.21
CA SER A 82 -11.22 12.53 -5.47
C SER A 82 -10.92 11.09 -5.89
N TRP A 83 -11.66 10.61 -6.89
CA TRP A 83 -11.43 9.32 -7.52
C TRP A 83 -10.00 9.11 -8.04
N SER A 84 -9.28 10.16 -8.44
CA SER A 84 -7.96 9.98 -9.03
C SER A 84 -6.94 9.40 -8.04
N ARG A 85 -7.20 9.49 -6.72
CA ARG A 85 -6.44 8.75 -5.69
C ARG A 85 -6.58 7.23 -5.85
N VAL A 86 -7.82 6.75 -6.00
CA VAL A 86 -8.15 5.33 -6.19
C VAL A 86 -7.68 4.84 -7.56
N GLN A 87 -7.91 5.64 -8.60
CA GLN A 87 -7.51 5.35 -9.98
C GLN A 87 -6.02 5.00 -10.08
N ALA A 88 -5.18 5.74 -9.39
CA ALA A 88 -3.74 5.52 -9.41
C ALA A 88 -3.31 4.24 -8.69
N ASP A 89 -3.99 3.83 -7.60
CA ASP A 89 -3.79 2.50 -7.02
C ASP A 89 -4.23 1.41 -8.00
N LEU A 90 -5.37 1.59 -8.65
CA LEU A 90 -5.89 0.64 -9.66
C LEU A 90 -4.96 0.51 -10.87
N ASN A 91 -4.34 1.59 -11.34
CA ASN A 91 -3.35 1.55 -12.42
C ASN A 91 -2.15 0.68 -12.00
N CYS A 92 -1.64 0.85 -10.76
CA CYS A 92 -0.57 0.01 -10.26
C CYS A 92 -1.00 -1.45 -10.06
N MET A 93 -2.21 -1.69 -9.53
CA MET A 93 -2.74 -3.05 -9.40
C MET A 93 -2.81 -3.76 -10.76
N ALA A 94 -3.25 -3.06 -11.81
CA ALA A 94 -3.33 -3.61 -13.16
C ALA A 94 -1.96 -4.00 -13.72
N ASP A 95 -0.96 -3.13 -13.56
CA ASP A 95 0.40 -3.40 -14.03
C ASP A 95 1.06 -4.54 -13.23
N LEU A 96 0.85 -4.58 -11.91
CA LEU A 96 1.33 -5.66 -11.04
C LEU A 96 0.66 -7.01 -11.37
N TYR A 97 -0.64 -7.00 -11.70
CA TYR A 97 -1.37 -8.19 -12.08
C TYR A 97 -0.89 -8.77 -13.41
N ASN A 98 -0.53 -7.91 -14.37
CA ASN A 98 0.01 -8.31 -15.67
C ASN A 98 1.50 -8.68 -15.63
N SER A 99 2.17 -8.49 -14.49
CA SER A 99 3.56 -8.87 -14.32
C SER A 99 3.73 -10.40 -14.39
N SER A 100 4.90 -10.84 -14.87
CA SER A 100 5.29 -12.25 -14.82
C SER A 100 5.64 -12.73 -13.40
N ILE A 101 5.93 -11.79 -12.50
CA ILE A 101 6.34 -12.04 -11.11
C ILE A 101 5.10 -12.38 -10.26
N LYS A 102 5.22 -13.37 -9.36
CA LYS A 102 4.08 -13.99 -8.65
C LYS A 102 4.03 -13.57 -7.19
N TRP A 103 3.24 -12.55 -6.92
CA TRP A 103 3.02 -12.00 -5.59
C TRP A 103 1.76 -12.53 -4.90
N LYS A 104 1.72 -12.45 -3.56
CA LYS A 104 0.59 -12.96 -2.75
C LYS A 104 -0.32 -11.88 -2.18
N TYR A 105 0.24 -10.74 -1.78
CA TYR A 105 -0.53 -9.64 -1.20
C TYR A 105 -0.15 -8.32 -1.83
N PHE A 106 -1.14 -7.45 -1.97
CA PHE A 106 -1.00 -6.06 -2.36
C PHE A 106 -1.11 -5.17 -1.14
N ILE A 107 -0.16 -4.26 -0.98
CA ILE A 107 -0.16 -3.21 0.05
C ILE A 107 -0.06 -1.89 -0.70
N ASN A 108 -1.00 -0.96 -0.51
CA ASN A 108 -0.82 0.40 -0.99
C ASN A 108 -0.16 1.26 0.07
N LEU A 109 0.78 2.11 -0.34
CA LEU A 109 1.42 3.12 0.50
C LEU A 109 1.28 4.49 -0.16
N CYS A 110 1.50 5.53 0.63
CA CYS A 110 1.69 6.90 0.23
C CYS A 110 3.06 7.40 0.72
N GLY A 111 3.47 8.57 0.25
CA GLY A 111 4.81 9.10 0.49
C GLY A 111 5.11 9.61 1.88
N GLN A 112 4.13 9.55 2.76
CA GLN A 112 4.27 9.85 4.18
C GLN A 112 4.13 8.59 5.05
N ASP A 113 4.03 7.40 4.44
CA ASP A 113 4.06 6.15 5.18
C ASP A 113 5.49 5.76 5.52
N PHE A 114 5.64 5.05 6.64
CA PHE A 114 6.89 4.41 7.00
C PHE A 114 6.63 3.06 7.68
N PRO A 115 7.43 2.02 7.40
CA PRO A 115 7.25 0.72 8.04
C PRO A 115 7.46 0.81 9.55
N LEU A 116 6.72 -0.03 10.30
CA LEU A 116 6.94 -0.30 11.72
C LEU A 116 7.56 -1.69 11.96
N LYS A 117 7.74 -2.45 10.88
CA LYS A 117 8.13 -3.87 10.88
C LYS A 117 9.21 -4.11 9.84
N THR A 118 10.10 -5.05 10.09
CA THR A 118 11.06 -5.51 9.07
C THR A 118 10.34 -6.28 7.96
N ASN A 119 10.95 -6.42 6.78
CA ASN A 119 10.38 -7.24 5.71
C ASN A 119 10.06 -8.66 6.19
N LEU A 120 10.93 -9.28 6.99
CA LEU A 120 10.69 -10.61 7.56
C LEU A 120 9.46 -10.66 8.47
N GLU A 121 9.26 -9.64 9.31
CA GLU A 121 8.07 -9.52 10.16
C GLU A 121 6.81 -9.35 9.31
N ILE A 122 6.85 -8.47 8.30
CA ILE A 122 5.75 -8.28 7.35
C ILE A 122 5.40 -9.61 6.68
N VAL A 123 6.39 -10.34 6.16
CA VAL A 123 6.20 -11.67 5.53
C VAL A 123 5.53 -12.65 6.49
N ARG A 124 5.99 -12.71 7.74
CA ARG A 124 5.43 -13.62 8.76
C ARG A 124 3.99 -13.28 9.09
N MET A 125 3.67 -11.99 9.20
CA MET A 125 2.31 -11.51 9.45
C MET A 125 1.38 -11.86 8.28
N LEU A 126 1.77 -11.56 7.05
CA LEU A 126 0.94 -11.81 5.87
C LEU A 126 0.71 -13.31 5.62
N ARG A 127 1.67 -14.16 5.98
CA ARG A 127 1.47 -15.62 5.99
C ARG A 127 0.39 -16.07 6.95
N SER A 128 0.31 -15.43 8.12
CA SER A 128 -0.70 -15.76 9.13
C SER A 128 -2.13 -15.45 8.67
N PHE A 129 -2.31 -14.59 7.66
CA PHE A 129 -3.62 -14.26 7.09
C PHE A 129 -4.19 -15.39 6.22
N LYS A 130 -3.39 -16.37 5.79
CA LYS A 130 -3.86 -17.56 5.05
C LYS A 130 -4.74 -17.23 3.82
N GLY A 131 -4.45 -16.14 3.13
CA GLY A 131 -5.18 -15.67 1.95
C GLY A 131 -6.39 -14.77 2.25
N GLU A 132 -6.62 -14.40 3.52
CA GLU A 132 -7.59 -13.37 3.89
C GLU A 132 -7.03 -11.96 3.68
N ASN A 133 -7.90 -11.01 3.35
CA ASN A 133 -7.53 -9.61 3.29
C ASN A 133 -7.59 -8.98 4.69
N SER A 134 -6.72 -8.01 4.95
CA SER A 134 -6.72 -7.25 6.20
C SER A 134 -6.77 -5.75 5.90
N LEU A 135 -7.91 -5.13 6.17
CA LEU A 135 -8.12 -3.68 6.13
C LEU A 135 -9.25 -3.27 7.08
N GLU A 136 -9.23 -2.01 7.51
CA GLU A 136 -10.34 -1.40 8.23
C GLU A 136 -11.62 -1.49 7.39
N SER A 137 -12.70 -1.96 8.00
CA SER A 137 -14.00 -2.07 7.35
C SER A 137 -15.09 -2.04 8.40
N GLU A 138 -15.34 -0.85 8.91
CA GLU A 138 -16.36 -0.55 9.91
C GLU A 138 -17.65 -0.02 9.29
N LYS A 139 -18.73 -0.04 10.06
CA LYS A 139 -19.96 0.68 9.70
C LYS A 139 -19.64 2.18 9.55
N MET A 140 -19.93 2.72 8.38
CA MET A 140 -19.82 4.15 8.10
C MET A 140 -20.57 4.98 9.15
N SER A 141 -19.87 5.94 9.76
CA SER A 141 -20.42 6.86 10.75
C SER A 141 -21.40 7.85 10.13
N GLU A 142 -22.34 8.38 10.92
CA GLU A 142 -23.35 9.33 10.42
C GLU A 142 -22.72 10.56 9.75
N GLY A 143 -21.67 11.12 10.34
CA GLY A 143 -20.97 12.29 9.79
C GLY A 143 -20.24 12.03 8.46
N LYS A 144 -19.96 10.76 8.11
CA LYS A 144 -19.34 10.41 6.83
C LYS A 144 -20.35 10.11 5.73
N LYS A 145 -21.65 9.96 6.03
CA LYS A 145 -22.67 9.59 5.02
C LYS A 145 -22.85 10.64 3.93
N GLU A 146 -22.62 11.92 4.22
CA GLU A 146 -22.72 12.98 3.22
C GLU A 146 -21.77 12.77 2.03
N ARG A 147 -20.64 12.08 2.27
CA ARG A 147 -19.63 11.77 1.24
C ARG A 147 -20.15 10.87 0.11
N VAL A 148 -21.17 10.07 0.40
CA VAL A 148 -21.77 9.09 -0.52
C VAL A 148 -23.18 9.46 -0.98
N ASN A 149 -23.80 10.43 -0.33
CA ASN A 149 -25.17 10.86 -0.66
C ASN A 149 -25.20 11.91 -1.79
N ASN A 150 -24.04 12.45 -2.18
CA ASN A 150 -23.90 13.54 -3.13
C ASN A 150 -22.88 13.21 -4.22
N VAL A 151 -23.03 13.87 -5.38
CA VAL A 151 -22.12 13.81 -6.52
C VAL A 151 -21.10 14.96 -6.47
N PHE A 152 -19.82 14.68 -6.68
CA PHE A 152 -18.66 15.57 -6.62
C PHE A 152 -17.85 15.49 -7.95
N LYS A 153 -17.67 16.60 -8.67
CA LYS A 153 -16.62 16.76 -9.72
C LYS A 153 -15.42 17.48 -9.17
N ILE A 154 -14.40 17.71 -10.00
CA ILE A 154 -13.25 18.57 -9.70
C ILE A 154 -13.44 19.92 -10.42
N VAL A 155 -13.33 21.02 -9.70
CA VAL A 155 -13.31 22.41 -10.18
C VAL A 155 -12.08 23.10 -9.60
N ASP A 156 -11.19 23.64 -10.44
CA ASP A 156 -9.94 24.29 -10.02
C ASP A 156 -9.04 23.43 -9.11
N GLY A 157 -9.05 22.10 -9.30
CA GLY A 157 -8.31 21.17 -8.44
C GLY A 157 -8.95 20.88 -7.08
N HIS A 158 -10.21 21.30 -6.88
CA HIS A 158 -11.00 21.04 -5.68
C HIS A 158 -12.33 20.36 -6.00
N PRO A 159 -12.84 19.42 -5.18
CA PRO A 159 -14.12 18.79 -5.46
C PRO A 159 -15.30 19.80 -5.39
N LYS A 160 -16.09 19.95 -6.46
CA LYS A 160 -17.40 20.65 -6.54
C LYS A 160 -18.33 19.90 -7.50
N HIS A 161 -19.64 19.93 -7.25
CA HIS A 161 -20.70 19.12 -7.91
C HIS A 161 -20.71 19.00 -9.45
N PHE A 162 -21.47 18.00 -9.94
CA PHE A 162 -21.97 17.67 -11.30
C PHE A 162 -21.46 16.33 -11.93
N LEU A 163 -21.97 15.90 -13.10
CA LEU A 163 -21.75 14.55 -13.70
C LEU A 163 -20.91 14.53 -15.01
N GLN A 164 -19.95 13.61 -15.23
CA GLN A 164 -19.65 12.98 -16.56
C GLN A 164 -18.66 11.79 -16.52
N GLU A 165 -18.77 10.96 -17.58
CA GLU A 165 -18.40 9.55 -17.86
C GLU A 165 -16.93 9.13 -18.02
N MET A 166 -16.76 7.80 -18.16
CA MET A 166 -15.57 6.97 -17.92
C MET A 166 -15.09 6.14 -19.12
N GLN A 167 -13.85 5.64 -19.02
CA GLN A 167 -13.46 4.38 -19.67
C GLN A 167 -12.35 3.60 -18.91
N ILE A 168 -12.40 2.27 -19.05
CA ILE A 168 -11.38 1.21 -18.76
C ILE A 168 -11.30 0.67 -17.32
N PHE A 169 -11.99 -0.45 -16.99
CA PHE A 169 -11.60 -1.34 -15.86
C PHE A 169 -12.05 -2.82 -15.92
N SER A 170 -12.75 -3.25 -16.97
CA SER A 170 -13.45 -4.55 -16.99
C SER A 170 -12.55 -5.81 -16.93
N LEU A 171 -11.22 -5.67 -17.04
CA LEU A 171 -10.30 -6.81 -17.20
C LEU A 171 -9.80 -7.40 -15.86
N TYR A 172 -9.73 -6.62 -14.78
CA TYR A 172 -9.00 -7.01 -13.55
C TYR A 172 -9.91 -7.29 -12.35
N LEU A 173 -11.09 -6.68 -12.32
CA LEU A 173 -12.14 -6.91 -11.33
C LEU A 173 -13.39 -7.36 -12.09
N PRO A 174 -13.49 -8.66 -12.45
CA PRO A 174 -14.54 -9.15 -13.34
C PRO A 174 -15.92 -9.19 -12.65
N ASP A 175 -15.97 -9.09 -11.32
CA ASP A 175 -17.22 -9.07 -10.57
C ASP A 175 -18.03 -7.81 -10.94
N SER A 176 -19.20 -8.01 -11.55
CA SER A 176 -20.06 -6.92 -12.00
C SER A 176 -20.48 -6.00 -10.86
N ARG A 177 -20.61 -6.52 -9.63
CA ARG A 177 -20.96 -5.72 -8.45
C ARG A 177 -19.85 -4.75 -8.10
N ILE A 178 -18.58 -5.19 -8.23
CA ILE A 178 -17.42 -4.33 -8.02
C ILE A 178 -17.34 -3.28 -9.13
N GLN A 179 -17.59 -3.66 -10.38
CA GLN A 179 -17.58 -2.71 -11.51
C GLN A 179 -18.64 -1.62 -11.33
N THR A 180 -19.87 -1.99 -10.97
CA THR A 180 -20.94 -1.03 -10.69
C THR A 180 -20.61 -0.13 -9.50
N LEU A 181 -20.03 -0.70 -8.43
CA LEU A 181 -19.61 0.08 -7.26
C LEU A 181 -18.50 1.07 -7.60
N ILE A 182 -17.49 0.65 -8.37
CA ILE A 182 -16.42 1.51 -8.87
C ILE A 182 -16.99 2.63 -9.72
N GLU A 183 -17.92 2.31 -10.62
CA GLU A 183 -18.58 3.30 -11.47
C GLU A 183 -19.30 4.36 -10.64
N TRP A 184 -20.08 3.92 -9.66
CA TRP A 184 -20.81 4.80 -8.75
C TRP A 184 -19.88 5.58 -7.80
N ALA A 185 -18.70 5.07 -7.46
CA ALA A 185 -17.79 5.73 -6.52
C ALA A 185 -16.99 6.89 -7.13
N LYS A 186 -16.93 7.00 -8.47
CA LYS A 186 -16.06 7.98 -9.16
C LYS A 186 -16.39 9.43 -8.88
N ASP A 187 -17.64 9.71 -8.58
CA ASP A 187 -18.14 11.05 -8.29
C ASP A 187 -18.51 11.19 -6.81
N THR A 188 -17.90 10.42 -5.92
CA THR A 188 -18.06 10.57 -4.46
C THR A 188 -16.88 11.31 -3.82
N TYR A 189 -17.01 11.70 -2.56
CA TYR A 189 -15.94 12.35 -1.80
C TYR A 189 -15.13 11.33 -0.97
N SER A 190 -13.81 11.34 -1.12
CA SER A 190 -12.88 10.37 -0.53
C SER A 190 -13.29 8.91 -0.76
N PRO A 191 -13.46 8.47 -2.03
CA PRO A 191 -13.82 7.08 -2.34
C PRO A 191 -12.82 6.05 -1.81
N ASP A 192 -11.55 6.45 -1.65
CA ASP A 192 -10.49 5.64 -1.04
C ASP A 192 -10.80 5.21 0.40
N GLU A 193 -11.57 6.00 1.15
CA GLU A 193 -11.93 5.69 2.54
C GLU A 193 -13.11 4.70 2.69
N PHE A 194 -13.87 4.39 1.65
CA PHE A 194 -15.01 3.47 1.75
C PHE A 194 -15.04 2.37 0.70
N LEU A 195 -14.42 2.57 -0.47
CA LEU A 195 -14.52 1.63 -1.59
C LEU A 195 -13.95 0.26 -1.22
N TRP A 196 -12.71 0.23 -0.74
CA TRP A 196 -12.03 -1.00 -0.34
C TRP A 196 -12.75 -1.69 0.83
N ALA A 197 -13.14 -0.91 1.84
CA ALA A 197 -13.92 -1.40 2.98
C ALA A 197 -15.25 -2.03 2.55
N THR A 198 -15.91 -1.45 1.54
CA THR A 198 -17.17 -1.98 0.99
C THR A 198 -16.92 -3.27 0.21
N ILE A 199 -15.94 -3.29 -0.68
CA ILE A 199 -15.55 -4.49 -1.46
C ILE A 199 -15.20 -5.66 -0.52
N GLN A 200 -14.49 -5.38 0.58
CA GLN A 200 -14.09 -6.38 1.58
C GLN A 200 -15.26 -7.09 2.26
N ARG A 201 -16.48 -6.54 2.18
CA ARG A 201 -17.70 -7.11 2.77
C ARG A 201 -18.65 -7.72 1.75
N ILE A 202 -18.33 -7.71 0.45
CA ILE A 202 -19.15 -8.31 -0.60
C ILE A 202 -19.01 -9.84 -0.56
N PRO A 203 -20.12 -10.60 -0.40
CA PRO A 203 -20.05 -12.07 -0.37
C PRO A 203 -19.47 -12.65 -1.66
N GLY A 204 -18.56 -13.62 -1.52
CA GLY A 204 -17.94 -14.31 -2.65
C GLY A 204 -16.66 -13.66 -3.18
N ILE A 205 -16.26 -12.50 -2.66
CA ILE A 205 -14.96 -11.90 -2.98
C ILE A 205 -13.84 -12.66 -2.24
N PRO A 206 -12.75 -13.08 -2.92
CA PRO A 206 -11.63 -13.75 -2.26
C PRO A 206 -11.06 -12.94 -1.09
N GLY A 207 -10.83 -13.60 0.04
CA GLY A 207 -10.33 -12.97 1.27
C GLY A 207 -11.29 -11.99 1.95
N SER A 208 -12.53 -11.86 1.48
CA SER A 208 -13.56 -11.03 2.09
C SER A 208 -14.02 -11.56 3.45
N ARG A 209 -14.56 -10.67 4.27
CA ARG A 209 -15.13 -11.00 5.59
C ARG A 209 -16.59 -10.67 5.63
N TRP A 210 -17.41 -11.60 6.10
CA TRP A 210 -18.84 -11.36 6.32
C TRP A 210 -19.07 -10.15 7.22
N ARG A 211 -20.11 -9.37 6.91
CA ARG A 211 -20.53 -8.23 7.74
C ARG A 211 -21.00 -8.73 9.10
N HIS A 212 -20.51 -8.14 10.19
CA HIS A 212 -20.93 -8.51 11.53
C HIS A 212 -21.18 -7.29 12.43
N VAL A 213 -22.43 -7.11 12.87
CA VAL A 213 -22.91 -5.88 13.56
C VAL A 213 -22.16 -5.56 14.87
N LYS A 214 -21.55 -6.55 15.53
CA LYS A 214 -20.78 -6.37 16.78
C LYS A 214 -19.27 -6.54 16.63
N HIS A 215 -18.80 -7.03 15.49
CA HIS A 215 -17.40 -7.42 15.28
C HIS A 215 -16.93 -6.86 13.95
N ASP A 216 -17.07 -5.55 13.81
CA ASP A 216 -16.49 -4.82 12.70
C ASP A 216 -14.96 -4.89 12.79
N THR A 217 -14.31 -4.83 11.63
CA THR A 217 -12.85 -4.85 11.54
C THR A 217 -12.38 -3.42 11.71
N THR A 218 -12.13 -3.02 12.96
CA THR A 218 -11.50 -1.73 13.26
C THR A 218 -10.03 -1.75 12.87
N ASP A 219 -9.39 -0.57 12.78
CA ASP A 219 -7.94 -0.46 12.58
C ASP A 219 -7.16 -1.36 13.55
N LEU A 220 -7.56 -1.33 14.83
CA LEU A 220 -6.97 -2.12 15.91
C LEU A 220 -7.17 -3.64 15.75
N ASN A 221 -8.25 -4.06 15.08
CA ASN A 221 -8.68 -5.46 15.01
C ASN A 221 -8.44 -6.11 13.64
N SER A 222 -7.87 -5.38 12.68
CA SER A 222 -7.41 -5.92 11.40
C SER A 222 -6.32 -6.99 11.63
N HIS A 223 -6.74 -8.27 11.66
CA HIS A 223 -5.94 -9.48 11.95
C HIS A 223 -4.92 -9.41 13.11
N ALA A 224 -5.24 -8.70 14.19
CA ALA A 224 -4.38 -8.58 15.37
C ALA A 224 -4.64 -9.62 16.48
N ARG A 225 -5.66 -10.49 16.35
CA ARG A 225 -6.22 -11.21 17.52
C ARG A 225 -5.67 -12.60 17.82
N ASP A 226 -4.96 -13.25 16.90
CA ASP A 226 -4.66 -14.69 17.03
C ASP A 226 -3.25 -15.02 17.54
N GLN A 227 -2.43 -14.03 17.92
CA GLN A 227 -1.04 -14.27 18.35
C GLN A 227 -0.60 -13.33 19.48
N PRO A 228 -0.28 -13.83 20.69
CA PRO A 228 0.10 -13.01 21.85
C PRO A 228 1.38 -12.16 21.67
N TRP A 229 2.28 -12.55 20.78
CA TRP A 229 3.53 -11.82 20.49
C TRP A 229 3.35 -10.69 19.46
N LEU A 230 2.19 -10.63 18.80
CA LEU A 230 1.79 -9.57 17.88
C LEU A 230 1.17 -8.34 18.59
N LEU A 231 1.09 -8.38 19.92
CA LEU A 231 0.30 -7.44 20.74
C LEU A 231 0.97 -6.09 21.02
N GLU A 232 2.27 -5.90 20.75
CA GLU A 232 2.89 -4.60 21.05
C GLU A 232 2.56 -3.53 20.00
N HIS A 233 2.52 -3.86 18.69
CA HIS A 233 2.03 -2.97 17.62
C HIS A 233 1.53 -3.82 16.43
N HIS A 234 0.23 -3.82 16.16
CA HIS A 234 -0.41 -4.67 15.15
C HIS A 234 -0.29 -4.15 13.71
N HIS A 235 0.07 -2.89 13.51
CA HIS A 235 0.22 -2.31 12.17
C HIS A 235 1.57 -2.65 11.53
N LEU A 236 1.54 -2.82 10.21
CA LEU A 236 2.72 -3.00 9.35
C LEU A 236 3.42 -1.66 9.07
N PHE A 237 2.62 -0.60 8.87
CA PHE A 237 3.05 0.75 8.51
C PHE A 237 2.36 1.78 9.42
N ALA A 238 2.94 2.96 9.53
CA ALA A 238 2.31 4.13 10.16
C ALA A 238 2.35 5.34 9.23
N ASN A 239 1.42 6.26 9.48
CA ASN A 239 1.20 7.52 8.76
C ASN A 239 0.91 8.62 9.80
N LYS A 240 1.42 9.86 9.70
CA LYS A 240 2.27 10.47 8.66
C LYS A 240 3.69 10.71 9.20
N PHE A 241 4.69 10.49 8.36
CA PHE A 241 6.07 10.88 8.61
C PHE A 241 6.48 12.00 7.66
N ASP A 242 7.14 13.02 8.21
CA ASP A 242 7.64 14.18 7.45
C ASP A 242 8.99 14.62 8.04
N THR A 243 10.03 14.60 7.22
CA THR A 243 11.37 15.00 7.64
C THR A 243 11.52 16.49 7.90
N ASP A 244 10.66 17.32 7.31
CA ASP A 244 10.65 18.76 7.57
C ASP A 244 10.05 19.07 8.95
N PHE A 245 9.22 18.16 9.47
CA PHE A 245 8.61 18.28 10.79
C PHE A 245 9.42 17.58 11.88
N ASP A 246 9.74 16.29 11.69
CA ASP A 246 10.50 15.49 12.67
C ASP A 246 11.41 14.45 11.96
N ALA A 247 12.57 14.93 11.51
CA ALA A 247 13.60 14.07 10.95
C ALA A 247 14.18 13.06 11.96
N ILE A 248 14.11 13.34 13.27
CA ILE A 248 14.68 12.46 14.31
C ILE A 248 13.83 11.20 14.41
N ALA A 249 12.49 11.33 14.41
CA ALA A 249 11.58 10.20 14.41
C ALA A 249 11.85 9.25 13.23
N VAL A 250 11.94 9.79 12.01
CA VAL A 250 12.22 9.01 10.80
C VAL A 250 13.59 8.33 10.88
N TYR A 251 14.63 9.06 11.29
CA TYR A 251 15.99 8.53 11.39
C TYR A 251 16.10 7.41 12.43
N CYS A 252 15.52 7.59 13.61
CA CYS A 252 15.53 6.61 14.69
C CYS A 252 14.83 5.33 14.27
N LEU A 253 13.65 5.45 13.64
CA LEU A 253 12.88 4.29 13.15
C LEU A 253 13.61 3.57 12.01
N GLU A 254 14.17 4.30 11.06
CA GLU A 254 14.99 3.74 9.97
C GLU A 254 16.19 2.95 10.52
N LYS A 255 16.94 3.54 11.46
CA LYS A 255 18.10 2.90 12.08
C LYS A 255 17.70 1.65 12.86
N TYR A 256 16.63 1.74 13.65
CA TYR A 256 16.11 0.63 14.44
C TYR A 256 15.72 -0.55 13.55
N LEU A 257 14.89 -0.33 12.52
CA LEU A 257 14.45 -1.39 11.61
C LEU A 257 15.61 -2.02 10.84
N ARG A 258 16.59 -1.22 10.42
CA ARG A 258 17.79 -1.72 9.74
C ARG A 258 18.62 -2.61 10.65
N GLN A 259 18.88 -2.19 11.88
CA GLN A 259 19.64 -3.00 12.85
C GLN A 259 18.91 -4.30 13.17
N LYS A 260 17.59 -4.23 13.35
CA LYS A 260 16.74 -5.39 13.58
C LYS A 260 16.78 -6.38 12.41
N ALA A 261 16.64 -5.91 11.18
CA ALA A 261 16.72 -6.74 9.98
C ALA A 261 18.09 -7.43 9.81
N LEU A 262 19.19 -6.74 10.14
CA LEU A 262 20.53 -7.33 10.13
C LEU A 262 20.71 -8.41 11.21
N SER A 263 20.15 -8.20 12.40
CA SER A 263 20.13 -9.19 13.48
C SER A 263 19.31 -10.43 13.08
N ASP A 264 18.14 -10.23 12.48
CA ASP A 264 17.31 -11.31 11.96
C ASP A 264 18.08 -12.17 10.94
N LEU A 265 18.82 -11.54 10.02
CA LEU A 265 19.65 -12.25 9.05
C LEU A 265 20.77 -13.06 9.71
N GLN A 266 21.45 -12.51 10.72
CA GLN A 266 22.49 -13.24 11.47
C GLN A 266 21.90 -14.44 12.22
N SER A 267 20.70 -14.30 12.78
CA SER A 267 20.01 -15.43 13.42
C SER A 267 19.72 -16.54 12.39
N ILE A 268 19.20 -16.18 11.22
CA ILE A 268 18.85 -17.14 10.16
C ILE A 268 20.09 -17.85 9.60
N THR A 269 21.23 -17.17 9.45
CA THR A 269 22.47 -17.79 8.94
C THR A 269 23.19 -18.66 9.97
N LEU A 270 23.01 -18.38 11.27
CA LEU A 270 23.58 -19.20 12.36
C LEU A 270 22.71 -20.42 12.72
N PHE A 271 21.39 -20.37 12.46
CA PHE A 271 20.48 -21.51 12.69
C PHE A 271 20.84 -22.80 11.91
N PRO A 272 21.21 -22.78 10.62
CA PRO A 272 21.60 -24.01 9.90
C PRO A 272 22.94 -24.60 10.39
N LEU A 273 23.77 -23.84 11.12
CA LEU A 273 25.02 -24.32 11.71
C LEU A 273 24.86 -24.94 13.11
N LYS A 274 23.71 -24.76 13.78
CA LYS A 274 23.42 -25.33 15.10
C LYS A 274 22.58 -26.62 15.06
N MET A 275 22.23 -27.09 13.87
CA MET A 275 21.45 -28.32 13.64
C MET A 275 22.28 -29.49 13.10
N TRP A 276 23.62 -29.42 13.21
CA TRP A 276 24.56 -30.49 12.91
C TRP A 276 25.55 -30.66 14.05
#